data_AF-A0A165GJ46-F1
#
_entry.id   AF-A0A165GJ46-F1
#
_cell.length_a   1.000
_cell.length_b   1.000
_cell.length_c   1.000
_cell.angle_alpha   90.00
_cell.angle_beta   90.00
_cell.angle_gamma   90.00
#
_symmetry.space_group_name_H-M   'P 1'
#
loop_
_entity.id
_entity.type
_entity.pdbx_description
1 polymer ?
#
loop_
_entity_poly.entity_id
_entity_poly.type
_entity_poly.pdbx_seq_one_letter_code
_entity_poly.pdbx_strand_id
1 'polypeptide(L)'
;MSAKMVMKTADFEISSLYARAQYRSALDLVLAELEQTEPESKEYYRSLLDTGLRCCVKLRDVEQGLRLVELSRDKWDTSPSMGSTASEILLMSGRVTDAVSANLSVLDHRSPLKPYLNALLVSLQALQEQSATQASREAVARIVELVQARLLRQRPFPFITRARPPDTATLSTTLDDDGILRGYCETLGLDARDAERLFSLLSATKPTEDDAADSKPAKSVRDL
;
A
#
# COMPACT_ATOMS: atom_id res chain seq x y z
N MET A 1 -24.77 27.36 25.28
CA MET A 1 -24.08 26.05 25.26
C MET A 1 -24.98 25.01 24.59
N SER A 2 -24.86 24.77 23.28
CA SER A 2 -25.34 23.51 22.66
C SER A 2 -24.86 23.41 21.20
N ALA A 3 -23.56 23.19 21.00
CA ALA A 3 -22.98 22.91 19.68
C ALA A 3 -22.38 21.49 19.60
N LYS A 4 -22.58 20.66 20.65
CA LYS A 4 -21.94 19.32 20.78
C LYS A 4 -22.84 18.14 20.40
N MET A 5 -24.04 18.37 19.87
CA MET A 5 -25.03 17.31 19.63
C MET A 5 -25.40 17.08 18.15
N VAL A 6 -24.83 17.87 17.22
CA VAL A 6 -25.11 17.77 15.77
C VAL A 6 -24.13 16.83 15.05
N MET A 7 -22.92 16.67 15.60
CA MET A 7 -21.80 15.83 15.14
C MET A 7 -22.06 14.30 15.05
N LYS A 8 -23.32 13.83 15.19
CA LYS A 8 -23.64 12.40 15.27
C LYS A 8 -24.60 11.88 14.20
N THR A 9 -25.23 12.74 13.40
CA THR A 9 -26.22 12.27 12.42
C THR A 9 -25.56 11.90 11.10
N ALA A 10 -24.77 12.81 10.51
CA ALA A 10 -24.19 12.61 9.18
C ALA A 10 -23.15 11.48 9.15
N ASP A 11 -22.18 11.46 10.08
CA ASP A 11 -21.15 10.40 10.14
C ASP A 11 -21.78 9.00 10.35
N PHE A 12 -22.78 8.91 11.23
CA PHE A 12 -23.52 7.69 11.47
C PHE A 12 -24.32 7.26 10.22
N GLU A 13 -24.97 8.21 9.56
CA GLU A 13 -25.75 7.95 8.35
C GLU A 13 -24.85 7.50 7.20
N ILE A 14 -23.74 8.19 6.93
CA ILE A 14 -22.73 7.81 5.95
C ILE A 14 -22.24 6.38 6.23
N SER A 15 -21.87 6.10 7.48
CA SER A 15 -21.42 4.75 7.89
C SER A 15 -22.52 3.70 7.72
N SER A 16 -23.78 4.04 8.02
CA SER A 16 -24.93 3.16 7.88
C SER A 16 -25.23 2.85 6.41
N LEU A 17 -25.23 3.87 5.55
CA LEU A 17 -25.41 3.75 4.11
C LEU A 17 -24.32 2.88 3.50
N TYR A 18 -23.05 3.13 3.87
CA TYR A 18 -21.93 2.31 3.43
C TYR A 18 -22.07 0.85 3.86
N ALA A 19 -22.42 0.59 5.13
CA ALA A 19 -22.63 -0.76 5.64
C ALA A 19 -23.78 -1.51 4.95
N ARG A 20 -24.80 -0.79 4.47
CA ARG A 20 -25.93 -1.32 3.69
C ARG A 20 -25.65 -1.40 2.19
N ALA A 21 -24.40 -1.18 1.76
CA ALA A 21 -23.99 -1.13 0.37
C ALA A 21 -24.71 -0.07 -0.49
N GLN A 22 -25.25 0.97 0.14
CA GLN A 22 -25.87 2.12 -0.54
C GLN A 22 -24.78 3.16 -0.89
N TYR A 23 -23.78 2.73 -1.66
CA TYR A 23 -22.54 3.49 -1.90
C TYR A 23 -22.77 4.82 -2.61
N ARG A 24 -23.75 4.90 -3.53
CA ARG A 24 -24.07 6.16 -4.25
C ARG A 24 -24.58 7.20 -3.26
N SER A 25 -25.58 6.84 -2.45
CA SER A 25 -26.14 7.73 -1.43
C SER A 25 -25.11 8.11 -0.36
N ALA A 26 -24.26 7.17 0.05
CA ALA A 26 -23.15 7.47 0.97
C ALA A 26 -22.17 8.48 0.34
N LEU A 27 -21.81 8.31 -0.93
CA LEU A 27 -20.92 9.21 -1.64
C LEU A 27 -21.54 10.61 -1.81
N ASP A 28 -22.80 10.69 -2.22
CA ASP A 28 -23.49 11.97 -2.39
C ASP A 28 -23.51 12.77 -1.08
N LEU A 29 -23.77 12.09 0.05
CA LEU A 29 -23.74 12.71 1.37
C LEU A 29 -22.31 13.10 1.79
N VAL A 30 -21.30 12.27 1.52
CA VAL A 30 -19.89 12.62 1.75
C VAL A 30 -19.49 13.88 0.97
N LEU A 31 -19.85 13.97 -0.31
CA LEU A 31 -19.52 15.12 -1.14
C LEU A 31 -20.22 16.39 -0.62
N ALA A 32 -21.49 16.29 -0.23
CA ALA A 32 -22.23 17.39 0.37
C ALA A 32 -21.59 17.90 1.67
N GLU A 33 -21.09 16.99 2.52
CA GLU A 33 -20.38 17.35 3.75
C GLU A 33 -18.99 17.95 3.48
N LEU A 34 -18.28 17.49 2.44
CA LEU A 34 -16.98 18.04 2.05
C LEU A 34 -17.09 19.45 1.44
N GLU A 35 -18.23 19.79 0.83
CA GLU A 35 -18.51 21.13 0.29
C GLU A 35 -18.84 22.16 1.38
N GLN A 36 -19.13 21.72 2.60
CA GLN A 36 -19.34 22.64 3.72
C GLN A 36 -18.01 23.30 4.13
N THR A 37 -18.03 24.64 4.16
CA THR A 37 -16.83 25.51 4.21
C THR A 37 -15.86 25.25 5.36
N GLU A 38 -16.28 24.57 6.43
CA GLU A 38 -15.39 24.14 7.51
C GLU A 38 -15.78 22.73 7.98
N PRO A 39 -14.92 21.72 7.76
CA PRO A 39 -15.12 20.41 8.38
C PRO A 39 -15.08 20.58 9.90
N GLU A 40 -16.06 20.01 10.59
CA GLU A 40 -16.19 20.12 12.06
C GLU A 40 -14.93 19.70 12.82
N SER A 41 -14.11 18.82 12.24
CA SER A 41 -12.77 18.46 12.72
C SER A 41 -11.90 17.90 11.60
N LYS A 42 -10.56 17.91 11.80
CA LYS A 42 -9.61 17.28 10.87
C LYS A 42 -9.82 15.78 10.76
N GLU A 43 -10.17 15.12 11.87
CA GLU A 43 -10.45 13.69 11.93
C GLU A 43 -11.72 13.35 11.15
N TYR A 44 -12.78 14.17 11.29
CA TYR A 44 -14.02 14.00 10.54
C TYR A 44 -13.78 14.17 9.04
N TYR A 45 -13.09 15.23 8.63
CA TYR A 45 -12.71 15.44 7.22
C TYR A 45 -11.95 14.25 6.63
N ARG A 46 -11.01 13.69 7.40
CA ARG A 46 -10.25 12.50 7.00
C ARG A 46 -11.15 11.26 6.88
N SER A 47 -12.12 11.09 7.78
CA SER A 47 -13.11 10.01 7.73
C SER A 47 -13.99 10.11 6.48
N LEU A 48 -14.44 11.32 6.14
CA LEU A 48 -15.22 11.61 4.94
C LEU A 48 -14.43 11.26 3.68
N LEU A 49 -13.17 11.71 3.57
CA LEU A 49 -12.32 11.38 2.43
C LEU A 49 -12.09 9.86 2.28
N ASP A 50 -11.81 9.14 3.38
CA ASP A 50 -11.57 7.69 3.33
C ASP A 50 -12.84 6.95 2.89
N THR A 51 -14.00 7.31 3.44
CA THR A 51 -15.28 6.71 3.05
C THR A 51 -15.66 7.05 1.62
N GLY A 52 -15.45 8.29 1.19
CA GLY A 52 -15.72 8.74 -0.17
C GLY A 52 -14.88 7.97 -1.20
N LEU A 53 -13.58 7.84 -0.97
CA LEU A 53 -12.69 7.05 -1.83
C LEU A 53 -13.15 5.58 -1.93
N ARG A 54 -13.50 4.96 -0.81
CA ARG A 54 -14.03 3.58 -0.81
C ARG A 54 -15.33 3.47 -1.59
N CYS A 55 -16.24 4.44 -1.47
CA CYS A 55 -17.47 4.47 -2.26
C CYS A 55 -17.17 4.58 -3.75
N CYS A 56 -16.26 5.47 -4.16
CA CYS A 56 -15.82 5.60 -5.54
C CYS A 56 -15.25 4.28 -6.10
N VAL A 57 -14.44 3.56 -5.31
CA VAL A 57 -13.97 2.22 -5.68
C VAL A 57 -15.13 1.25 -5.90
N LYS A 58 -16.09 1.18 -4.97
CA LYS A 58 -17.24 0.27 -5.07
C LYS A 58 -18.15 0.58 -6.26
N LEU A 59 -18.29 1.86 -6.60
CA LEU A 59 -19.10 2.33 -7.72
C LEU A 59 -18.34 2.33 -9.06
N ARG A 60 -17.02 2.13 -9.04
CA ARG A 60 -16.12 2.41 -10.18
C ARG A 60 -16.27 3.84 -10.72
N ASP A 61 -16.51 4.78 -9.82
CA ASP A 61 -16.66 6.21 -10.15
C ASP A 61 -15.28 6.86 -10.18
N VAL A 62 -14.62 6.76 -11.35
CA VAL A 62 -13.24 7.23 -11.53
C VAL A 62 -13.15 8.75 -11.47
N GLU A 63 -14.13 9.48 -12.00
CA GLU A 63 -14.11 10.94 -12.04
C GLU A 63 -14.12 11.52 -10.62
N GLN A 64 -15.10 11.14 -9.81
CA GLN A 64 -15.18 11.62 -8.43
C GLN A 64 -14.04 11.08 -7.57
N GLY A 65 -13.65 9.82 -7.82
CA GLY A 65 -12.49 9.22 -7.17
C GLY A 65 -11.24 10.07 -7.35
N LEU A 66 -10.94 10.51 -8.57
CA LEU A 66 -9.76 11.33 -8.85
C LEU A 66 -9.80 12.68 -8.10
N ARG A 67 -10.97 13.32 -8.01
CA ARG A 67 -11.10 14.57 -7.22
C ARG A 67 -10.76 14.33 -5.75
N LEU A 68 -11.27 13.24 -5.17
CA LEU A 68 -10.97 12.88 -3.77
C LEU A 68 -9.52 12.43 -3.56
N VAL A 69 -8.90 11.79 -4.55
CA VAL A 69 -7.47 11.46 -4.55
C VAL A 69 -6.64 12.73 -4.41
N GLU A 70 -6.91 13.75 -5.21
CA GLU A 70 -6.20 15.04 -5.15
C GLU A 70 -6.37 15.73 -3.78
N LEU A 71 -7.57 15.74 -3.22
CA LEU A 71 -7.87 16.33 -1.90
C LEU A 71 -7.25 15.58 -0.71
N SER A 72 -6.86 14.32 -0.90
CA SER A 72 -6.37 13.44 0.16
C SER A 72 -4.87 13.21 0.15
N ARG A 73 -4.14 13.69 -0.88
CA ARG A 73 -2.71 13.44 -1.10
C ARG A 73 -1.82 13.72 0.12
N ASP A 74 -2.09 14.83 0.81
CA ASP A 74 -1.37 15.28 1.99
C ASP A 74 -1.65 14.45 3.26
N LYS A 75 -2.55 13.46 3.19
CA LYS A 75 -3.00 12.65 4.34
C LYS A 75 -2.64 11.18 4.23
N TRP A 76 -2.03 10.75 3.13
CA TRP A 76 -1.71 9.33 2.90
C TRP A 76 -0.68 8.78 3.89
N ASP A 77 0.21 9.62 4.40
CA ASP A 77 1.20 9.32 5.44
C ASP A 77 0.58 8.97 6.80
N THR A 78 -0.50 9.67 7.15
CA THR A 78 -1.23 9.48 8.42
C THR A 78 -2.37 8.47 8.29
N SER A 79 -2.89 8.24 7.08
CA SER A 79 -3.95 7.28 6.78
C SER A 79 -3.55 6.29 5.67
N PRO A 80 -2.89 5.17 6.03
CA PRO A 80 -2.50 4.11 5.11
C PRO A 80 -3.64 3.52 4.26
N SER A 81 -4.83 3.35 4.86
CA SER A 81 -5.99 2.84 4.15
C SER A 81 -6.42 3.78 3.03
N MET A 82 -6.32 5.08 3.27
CA MET A 82 -6.68 6.12 2.32
C MET A 82 -5.73 6.12 1.12
N GLY A 83 -4.41 6.08 1.37
CA GLY A 83 -3.42 6.00 0.30
C GLY A 83 -3.54 4.72 -0.52
N SER A 84 -3.78 3.57 0.13
CA SER A 84 -4.03 2.30 -0.57
C SER A 84 -5.31 2.37 -1.42
N THR A 85 -6.40 2.94 -0.91
CA THR A 85 -7.66 3.09 -1.66
C THR A 85 -7.51 4.09 -2.82
N ALA A 86 -6.77 5.18 -2.61
CA ALA A 86 -6.42 6.14 -3.64
C ALA A 86 -5.62 5.49 -4.77
N SER A 87 -4.70 4.57 -4.44
CA SER A 87 -3.97 3.80 -5.46
C SER A 87 -4.90 2.97 -6.35
N GLU A 88 -5.95 2.37 -5.82
CA GLU A 88 -6.94 1.62 -6.62
C GLU A 88 -7.68 2.52 -7.61
N ILE A 89 -8.08 3.73 -7.18
CA ILE A 89 -8.67 4.74 -8.07
C ILE A 89 -7.69 5.12 -9.19
N LEU A 90 -6.42 5.38 -8.82
CA LEU A 90 -5.38 5.78 -9.77
C LEU A 90 -5.14 4.68 -10.81
N LEU A 91 -5.12 3.41 -10.41
CA LEU A 91 -5.04 2.27 -11.34
C LEU A 91 -6.25 2.22 -12.29
N MET A 92 -7.48 2.39 -11.76
CA MET A 92 -8.69 2.43 -12.60
C MET A 92 -8.68 3.59 -13.60
N SER A 93 -8.00 4.70 -13.28
CA SER A 93 -7.83 5.84 -14.18
C SER A 93 -6.68 5.71 -15.18
N GLY A 94 -5.86 4.65 -15.08
CA GLY A 94 -4.65 4.48 -15.88
C GLY A 94 -3.43 5.29 -15.42
N ARG A 95 -3.53 6.02 -14.30
CA ARG A 95 -2.42 6.77 -13.68
C ARG A 95 -1.53 5.84 -12.84
N VAL A 96 -0.88 4.88 -13.50
CA VAL A 96 -0.21 3.77 -12.81
C VAL A 96 1.02 4.18 -12.01
N THR A 97 1.82 5.13 -12.52
CA THR A 97 2.96 5.69 -11.78
C THR A 97 2.51 6.36 -10.49
N ASP A 98 1.45 7.17 -10.54
CA ASP A 98 0.87 7.79 -9.35
C ASP A 98 0.34 6.76 -8.35
N ALA A 99 -0.17 5.61 -8.82
CA ALA A 99 -0.61 4.53 -7.95
C ALA A 99 0.56 3.86 -7.20
N VAL A 100 1.70 3.69 -7.87
CA VAL A 100 2.95 3.23 -7.23
C VAL A 100 3.40 4.25 -6.18
N SER A 101 3.43 5.54 -6.53
CA SER A 101 3.75 6.64 -5.61
C SER A 101 2.87 6.65 -4.36
N ALA A 102 1.55 6.47 -4.53
CA ALA A 102 0.60 6.41 -3.42
C ALA A 102 0.94 5.26 -2.45
N ASN A 103 1.21 4.07 -2.97
CA ASN A 103 1.58 2.91 -2.16
C ASN A 103 2.95 3.06 -1.49
N LEU A 104 3.93 3.67 -2.16
CA LEU A 104 5.24 3.95 -1.57
C LEU A 104 5.14 4.96 -0.43
N SER A 105 4.30 6.00 -0.56
CA SER A 105 4.06 6.96 0.52
C SER A 105 3.46 6.30 1.77
N VAL A 106 2.61 5.30 1.60
CA VAL A 106 2.04 4.51 2.70
C VAL A 106 3.11 3.64 3.37
N LEU A 107 3.94 2.95 2.57
CA LEU A 107 5.00 2.06 3.05
C LEU A 107 6.17 2.80 3.72
N ASP A 108 6.37 4.08 3.39
CA ASP A 108 7.36 4.95 4.03
C ASP A 108 7.02 5.23 5.52
N HIS A 109 5.72 5.30 5.85
CA HIS A 109 5.24 5.68 7.18
C HIS A 109 4.71 4.51 8.00
N ARG A 110 4.71 3.29 7.46
CA ARG A 110 4.22 2.08 8.13
C ARG A 110 5.18 0.94 7.89
N SER A 111 5.20 0.00 8.83
CA SER A 111 5.83 -1.30 8.57
C SER A 111 5.27 -1.87 7.26
N PRO A 112 6.11 -2.51 6.42
CA PRO A 112 5.70 -2.96 5.11
C PRO A 112 4.81 -4.20 5.22
N LEU A 113 3.59 -4.07 5.73
CA LEU A 113 2.67 -5.17 6.01
C LEU A 113 2.08 -5.75 4.73
N LYS A 114 1.65 -7.02 4.80
CA LYS A 114 1.09 -7.80 3.69
C LYS A 114 0.07 -7.04 2.84
N PRO A 115 -0.94 -6.33 3.39
CA PRO A 115 -1.93 -5.63 2.57
C PRO A 115 -1.32 -4.53 1.69
N TYR A 116 -0.37 -3.76 2.23
CA TYR A 116 0.26 -2.64 1.52
C TYR A 116 1.31 -3.12 0.52
N LEU A 117 2.04 -4.19 0.84
CA LEU A 117 2.93 -4.84 -0.11
C LEU A 117 2.16 -5.45 -1.29
N ASN A 118 0.99 -6.05 -1.03
CA ASN A 118 0.11 -6.53 -2.09
C ASN A 118 -0.39 -5.40 -2.99
N ALA A 119 -0.81 -4.27 -2.42
CA ALA A 119 -1.26 -3.11 -3.19
C ALA A 119 -0.13 -2.52 -4.06
N LEU A 120 1.09 -2.42 -3.51
CA LEU A 120 2.27 -2.04 -4.28
C LEU A 120 2.55 -3.05 -5.41
N LEU A 121 2.47 -4.35 -5.14
CA LEU A 121 2.70 -5.40 -6.12
C LEU A 121 1.75 -5.30 -7.31
N VAL A 122 0.46 -5.11 -7.04
CA VAL A 122 -0.56 -4.91 -8.09
C VAL A 122 -0.23 -3.67 -8.93
N SER A 123 0.19 -2.58 -8.29
CA SER A 123 0.56 -1.35 -9.01
C SER A 123 1.81 -1.52 -9.87
N LEU A 124 2.81 -2.24 -9.37
CA LEU A 124 4.03 -2.56 -10.12
C LEU A 124 3.75 -3.50 -11.30
N GLN A 125 2.88 -4.49 -11.14
CA GLN A 125 2.46 -5.37 -12.24
C GLN A 125 1.73 -4.58 -13.33
N ALA A 126 0.83 -3.68 -12.97
CA ALA A 126 0.21 -2.76 -13.92
C ALA A 126 1.25 -1.86 -14.61
N LEU A 127 2.29 -1.42 -13.88
CA LEU A 127 3.36 -0.60 -14.44
C LEU A 127 4.18 -1.39 -15.46
N GLN A 128 4.48 -2.66 -15.16
CA GLN A 128 5.17 -3.57 -16.07
C GLN A 128 4.40 -3.75 -17.38
N GLU A 129 3.08 -3.87 -17.32
CA GLU A 129 2.22 -3.99 -18.51
C GLU A 129 2.23 -2.71 -19.37
N GLN A 130 2.41 -1.54 -18.75
CA GLN A 130 2.45 -0.24 -19.43
C GLN A 130 3.86 0.21 -19.85
N SER A 131 4.91 -0.48 -19.40
CA SER A 131 6.30 -0.13 -19.72
C SER A 131 6.56 -0.18 -21.22
N ALA A 132 6.93 0.97 -21.79
CA ALA A 132 7.18 1.13 -23.22
C ALA A 132 8.44 0.39 -23.69
N THR A 133 9.48 0.33 -22.85
CA THR A 133 10.79 -0.25 -23.20
C THR A 133 10.99 -1.61 -22.55
N GLN A 134 11.73 -2.49 -23.23
CA GLN A 134 12.10 -3.81 -22.71
C GLN A 134 12.91 -3.68 -21.40
N ALA A 135 13.85 -2.74 -21.35
CA ALA A 135 14.65 -2.47 -20.16
C ALA A 135 13.79 -2.06 -18.94
N SER A 136 12.78 -1.20 -19.15
CA SER A 136 11.84 -0.82 -18.08
C SER A 136 11.01 -2.03 -17.62
N ARG A 137 10.51 -2.85 -18.55
CA ARG A 137 9.77 -4.09 -18.20
C ARG A 137 10.61 -5.06 -17.37
N GLU A 138 11.88 -5.25 -17.73
CA GLU A 138 12.81 -6.12 -17.00
C GLU A 138 13.12 -5.57 -15.60
N ALA A 139 13.35 -4.26 -15.49
CA ALA A 139 13.55 -3.61 -14.20
C ALA A 139 12.32 -3.76 -13.28
N VAL A 140 11.11 -3.52 -13.81
CA VAL A 140 9.87 -3.69 -13.04
C VAL A 140 9.66 -5.16 -12.66
N ALA A 141 9.91 -6.10 -13.58
CA ALA A 141 9.83 -7.55 -13.29
C ALA A 141 10.74 -7.93 -12.12
N ARG A 142 11.96 -7.41 -12.12
CA ARG A 142 12.93 -7.68 -11.06
C ARG A 142 12.49 -7.10 -9.72
N ILE A 143 11.95 -5.89 -9.70
CA ILE A 143 11.39 -5.28 -8.49
C ILE A 143 10.18 -6.08 -7.97
N VAL A 144 9.30 -6.52 -8.87
CA VAL A 144 8.15 -7.38 -8.56
C VAL A 144 8.62 -8.66 -7.84
N GLU A 145 9.66 -9.34 -8.35
CA GLU A 145 10.23 -10.52 -7.69
C GLU A 145 10.74 -10.21 -6.27
N LEU A 146 11.44 -9.10 -6.09
CA LEU A 146 11.98 -8.70 -4.78
C LEU A 146 10.86 -8.36 -3.78
N VAL A 147 9.81 -7.65 -4.22
CA VAL A 147 8.63 -7.35 -3.40
C VAL A 147 7.88 -8.64 -3.04
N GLN A 148 7.72 -9.58 -3.98
CA GLN A 148 7.11 -10.89 -3.73
C GLN A 148 7.93 -11.72 -2.73
N ALA A 149 9.25 -11.75 -2.87
CA ALA A 149 10.12 -12.42 -1.92
C ALA A 149 9.95 -11.85 -0.51
N ARG A 150 9.86 -10.51 -0.37
CA ARG A 150 9.58 -9.84 0.90
C ARG A 150 8.22 -10.23 1.48
N LEU A 151 7.19 -10.29 0.63
CA LEU A 151 5.84 -10.68 1.00
C LEU A 151 5.81 -12.12 1.57
N LEU A 152 6.52 -13.05 0.92
CA LEU A 152 6.60 -14.46 1.33
C LEU A 152 7.36 -14.65 2.64
N ARG A 153 8.35 -13.80 2.93
CA ARG A 153 9.08 -13.81 4.22
C ARG A 153 8.25 -13.33 5.40
N GLN A 154 7.11 -12.68 5.16
CA GLN A 154 6.21 -12.31 6.25
C GLN A 154 5.57 -13.57 6.81
N ARG A 155 6.05 -14.01 7.98
CA ARG A 155 5.45 -15.13 8.70
C ARG A 155 3.95 -14.86 8.88
N PRO A 156 3.08 -15.87 8.76
CA PRO A 156 1.72 -15.73 9.27
C PRO A 156 1.82 -15.29 10.73
N PHE A 157 1.02 -14.30 11.11
CA PHE A 157 0.90 -13.86 12.51
C PHE A 157 0.79 -15.08 13.44
N PRO A 158 1.38 -15.06 14.65
CA PRO A 158 1.39 -16.20 15.55
C PRO A 158 0.01 -16.35 16.23
N PHE A 159 -1.04 -16.54 15.45
CA PHE A 159 -2.32 -17.04 15.95
C PHE A 159 -2.80 -18.12 14.99
N ILE A 160 -2.64 -19.36 15.46
CA ILE A 160 -3.27 -20.58 14.95
C ILE A 160 -2.76 -21.03 13.57
N THR A 161 -1.65 -21.78 13.56
CA THR A 161 -1.56 -23.07 12.84
C THR A 161 -0.27 -23.79 13.25
N ARG A 162 -0.40 -24.96 13.87
CA ARG A 162 0.67 -25.95 14.11
C ARG A 162 1.03 -26.74 12.83
N ALA A 163 0.74 -26.19 11.65
CA ALA A 163 1.08 -26.81 10.38
C ALA A 163 2.45 -26.28 9.96
N ARG A 164 3.42 -27.17 9.92
CA ARG A 164 4.71 -26.94 9.25
C ARG A 164 4.39 -26.46 7.82
N PRO A 165 4.80 -25.26 7.41
CA PRO A 165 4.62 -24.85 6.03
C PRO A 165 5.36 -25.87 5.14
N PRO A 166 4.77 -26.28 3.99
CA PRO A 166 5.50 -27.08 3.01
C PRO A 166 6.75 -26.31 2.61
N ASP A 167 7.86 -27.03 2.46
CA ASP A 167 9.18 -26.49 2.11
C ASP A 167 9.03 -25.48 0.97
N THR A 168 9.10 -24.19 1.32
CA THR A 168 9.07 -23.10 0.36
C THR A 168 10.31 -23.24 -0.49
N ALA A 169 10.10 -23.50 -1.78
CA ALA A 169 11.13 -23.38 -2.81
C ALA A 169 11.98 -22.16 -2.48
N THR A 170 13.27 -22.39 -2.28
CA THR A 170 14.29 -21.38 -2.11
C THR A 170 14.23 -20.49 -3.35
N LEU A 171 13.44 -19.42 -3.29
CA LEU A 171 13.60 -18.28 -4.17
C LEU A 171 14.97 -17.71 -3.81
N SER A 172 15.98 -18.24 -4.48
CA SER A 172 17.34 -17.71 -4.51
C SER A 172 17.32 -16.42 -5.32
N THR A 173 16.58 -15.43 -4.83
CA THR A 173 16.77 -14.03 -5.22
C THR A 173 18.17 -13.66 -4.72
N THR A 174 19.16 -13.80 -5.59
CA THR A 174 20.44 -13.11 -5.43
C THR A 174 20.10 -11.65 -5.20
N LEU A 175 20.51 -11.09 -4.06
CA LEU A 175 20.36 -9.67 -3.80
C LEU A 175 21.27 -8.96 -4.79
N ASP A 176 20.68 -8.21 -5.70
CA ASP A 176 21.45 -7.41 -6.66
C ASP A 176 22.24 -6.34 -5.90
N ASP A 177 23.40 -5.95 -6.44
CA ASP A 177 24.19 -4.85 -5.88
C ASP A 177 23.36 -3.57 -5.79
N ASP A 178 23.61 -2.73 -4.78
CA ASP A 178 22.81 -1.52 -4.54
C ASP A 178 22.83 -0.56 -5.74
N GLY A 179 23.93 -0.55 -6.51
CA GLY A 179 24.01 0.22 -7.76
C GLY A 179 23.06 -0.28 -8.86
N ILE A 180 22.86 -1.59 -8.96
CA ILE A 180 21.93 -2.20 -9.92
C ILE A 180 20.48 -1.93 -9.48
N LEU A 181 20.20 -2.09 -8.19
CA LEU A 181 18.89 -1.83 -7.60
C LEU A 181 18.46 -0.37 -7.80
N ARG A 182 19.39 0.57 -7.60
CA ARG A 182 19.18 2.00 -7.85
C ARG A 182 18.92 2.27 -9.33
N GLY A 183 19.71 1.64 -10.21
CA GLY A 183 19.48 1.70 -11.66
C GLY A 183 18.08 1.22 -12.07
N TYR A 184 17.57 0.14 -11.45
CA TYR A 184 16.18 -0.27 -11.69
C TYR A 184 15.19 0.80 -11.25
N CYS A 185 15.31 1.33 -10.03
CA CYS A 185 14.41 2.35 -9.49
C CYS A 185 14.34 3.61 -10.37
N GLU A 186 15.46 4.02 -10.96
CA GLU A 186 15.54 5.18 -11.88
C GLU A 186 14.82 4.94 -13.22
N THR A 187 14.73 3.68 -13.67
CA THR A 187 14.11 3.33 -14.96
C THR A 187 12.57 3.26 -14.95
N LEU A 188 11.92 3.37 -13.79
CA LEU A 188 10.46 3.27 -13.66
C LEU A 188 9.71 4.58 -13.98
N GLY A 189 10.43 5.68 -14.24
CA GLY A 189 9.80 6.99 -14.44
C GLY A 189 9.11 7.53 -13.17
N LEU A 190 9.50 7.02 -12.00
CA LEU A 190 9.10 7.57 -10.70
C LEU A 190 9.86 8.87 -10.43
N ASP A 191 9.31 9.71 -9.57
CA ASP A 191 10.08 10.83 -9.06
C ASP A 191 11.25 10.36 -8.18
N ALA A 192 12.24 11.23 -7.96
CA ALA A 192 13.43 10.87 -7.20
C ALA A 192 13.14 10.46 -5.75
N ARG A 193 12.07 10.99 -5.15
CA ARG A 193 11.68 10.68 -3.77
C ARG A 193 11.10 9.28 -3.68
N ASP A 194 10.23 8.92 -4.61
CA ASP A 194 9.60 7.62 -4.68
C ASP A 194 10.58 6.54 -5.14
N ALA A 195 11.51 6.86 -6.04
CA ALA A 195 12.63 5.98 -6.36
C ALA A 195 13.48 5.65 -5.12
N GLU A 196 13.77 6.64 -4.26
CA GLU A 196 14.53 6.41 -3.02
C GLU A 196 13.73 5.63 -1.98
N ARG A 197 12.41 5.85 -1.88
CA ARG A 197 11.51 5.04 -1.03
C ARG A 197 11.47 3.58 -1.46
N LEU A 198 11.37 3.35 -2.76
CA LEU A 198 11.39 2.01 -3.34
C LEU A 198 12.74 1.33 -3.09
N PHE A 199 13.85 2.04 -3.35
CA PHE A 199 15.19 1.56 -3.02
C PHE A 199 15.30 1.18 -1.54
N SER A 200 14.90 2.06 -0.62
CA SER A 200 14.94 1.81 0.83
C SER A 200 14.12 0.59 1.24
N LEU A 201 12.92 0.42 0.67
CA LEU A 201 12.06 -0.74 0.91
C LEU A 201 12.73 -2.07 0.49
N LEU A 202 13.43 -2.04 -0.65
CA LEU A 202 14.10 -3.18 -1.24
C LEU A 202 15.43 -3.48 -0.52
N SER A 203 16.25 -2.48 -0.21
CA SER A 203 17.53 -2.66 0.51
C SER A 203 17.34 -3.17 1.93
N ALA A 204 16.24 -2.82 2.60
CA ALA A 204 15.84 -3.37 3.89
C ALA A 204 15.47 -4.88 3.85
N THR A 205 15.69 -5.58 2.73
CA THR A 205 15.54 -7.05 2.61
C THR A 205 16.86 -7.81 2.69
N LYS A 206 18.01 -7.11 2.74
CA LYS A 206 19.30 -7.74 2.99
C LYS A 206 19.27 -8.37 4.39
N PRO A 207 19.49 -9.69 4.54
CA PRO A 207 19.66 -10.28 5.86
C PRO A 207 20.87 -9.60 6.51
N THR A 208 20.64 -8.93 7.64
CA THR A 208 21.73 -8.46 8.49
C THR A 208 22.49 -9.68 9.01
N GLU A 209 23.82 -9.63 8.98
CA GLU A 209 24.71 -10.73 9.38
C GLU A 209 24.42 -11.29 10.80
N ASP A 210 23.70 -10.54 11.65
CA ASP A 210 23.24 -11.00 12.97
C ASP A 210 22.21 -12.15 12.93
N ASP A 211 21.44 -12.31 11.85
CA ASP A 211 20.49 -13.44 11.72
C ASP A 211 21.20 -14.77 11.39
N ALA A 212 22.48 -14.72 11.00
CA ALA A 212 23.30 -15.91 10.74
C ALA A 212 24.03 -16.42 12.00
N ALA A 213 24.09 -15.62 13.07
CA ALA A 213 24.82 -15.97 14.29
C ALA A 213 24.06 -16.94 15.22
N ASP A 214 22.75 -17.14 15.02
CA ASP A 214 21.93 -17.98 15.91
C ASP A 214 21.89 -19.47 15.50
N SER A 215 22.58 -19.87 14.42
CA SER A 215 22.85 -21.29 14.15
C SER A 215 24.07 -21.77 14.94
N LYS A 216 23.93 -21.92 16.26
CA LYS A 216 24.89 -22.71 17.04
C LYS A 216 24.90 -24.14 16.50
N PRO A 217 26.06 -24.73 16.16
CA PRO A 217 26.12 -26.10 15.70
C PRO A 217 25.68 -27.03 16.82
N ALA A 218 24.75 -27.95 16.50
CA ALA A 218 24.32 -29.02 17.38
C ALA A 218 25.56 -29.75 17.92
N LYS A 219 25.68 -29.81 19.25
CA LYS A 219 26.69 -30.64 19.92
C LYS A 219 26.49 -32.08 19.44
N SER A 220 27.42 -32.55 18.62
CA SER A 220 27.62 -33.96 18.31
C SER A 220 27.87 -34.70 19.62
N VAL A 221 26.85 -35.36 20.15
CA VAL A 221 27.04 -36.43 21.12
C VAL A 221 27.62 -37.60 20.34
N ARG A 222 28.94 -37.78 20.44
CA ARG A 222 29.61 -39.04 20.13
C ARG A 222 30.21 -39.59 21.42
N ASP A 223 29.53 -40.63 21.88
CA ASP A 223 30.04 -41.91 22.36
C ASP A 223 30.96 -41.99 23.59
N LEU A 224 30.46 -42.80 24.54
CA LEU A 224 31.12 -43.72 25.48
C LEU A 224 31.82 -43.13 26.71
#